data_AF-A0A953X291-F1
#
_entry.id   AF-A0A953X291-F1
#
_cell.length_a   1.000
_cell.length_b   1.000
_cell.length_c   1.000
_cell.angle_alpha   90.00
_cell.angle_beta   90.00
_cell.angle_gamma   90.00
#
_symmetry.space_group_name_H-M   'P 1'
#
loop_
_entity.id
_entity.type
_entity.pdbx_description
1 polymer ?
#
loop_
_entity_poly.entity_id
_entity_poly.type
_entity_poly.pdbx_seq_one_letter_code
_entity_poly.pdbx_strand_id
1 'polypeptide(L)'
;MSLIAAAVSLALLQTAGEKLATAEQARLDACLARIQSDPENAYEDGLAWSFEGNRPGARQCTALALIALGHIEDGAARLVDLANASDGGTMEQRAAYLSQAGNAYIEADAPDQALTA
;
A
#
# COMPACT_ATOMS: atom_id res chain seq x y z
N MET A 1 9.68 -43.38 7.18
CA MET A 1 8.31 -42.83 7.07
C MET A 1 8.13 -41.40 7.58
N SER A 2 9.04 -40.82 8.39
CA SER A 2 8.86 -39.43 8.91
C SER A 2 9.23 -38.29 7.95
N LEU A 3 10.04 -38.52 6.91
CA LEU A 3 10.51 -37.43 6.04
C LEU A 3 9.46 -36.97 5.01
N ILE A 4 8.52 -37.84 4.63
CA ILE A 4 7.50 -37.53 3.60
C ILE A 4 6.37 -36.67 4.18
N ALA A 5 6.00 -36.88 5.45
CA ALA A 5 4.95 -36.10 6.12
C ALA A 5 5.34 -34.63 6.36
N ALA A 6 6.64 -34.35 6.60
CA ALA A 6 7.14 -32.99 6.76
C ALA A 6 7.14 -32.19 5.44
N ALA A 7 7.38 -32.85 4.31
CA ALA A 7 7.43 -32.21 2.99
C ALA A 7 6.04 -31.73 2.51
N VAL A 8 4.98 -32.50 2.78
CA VAL A 8 3.60 -32.13 2.42
C VAL A 8 3.10 -30.90 3.20
N SER A 9 3.52 -30.78 4.45
CA SER A 9 3.15 -29.66 5.32
C SER A 9 3.75 -28.34 4.84
N LEU A 10 4.99 -28.35 4.35
CA LEU A 10 5.69 -27.15 3.89
C LEU A 10 5.14 -26.62 2.55
N ALA A 11 4.73 -27.51 1.65
CA ALA A 11 4.17 -27.13 0.35
C ALA A 11 2.81 -26.41 0.47
N LEU A 12 1.98 -26.78 1.45
CA LEU A 12 0.67 -26.14 1.67
C LEU A 12 0.79 -24.68 2.15
N LEU A 13 1.77 -24.38 3.02
CA LEU A 13 1.97 -23.02 3.55
C LEU A 13 2.37 -22.01 2.46
N GLN A 14 3.19 -22.43 1.48
CA GLN A 14 3.65 -21.52 0.41
C GLN A 14 2.49 -21.01 -0.44
N THR A 15 1.52 -21.89 -0.73
CA THR A 15 0.36 -21.50 -1.55
C THR A 15 -0.58 -20.52 -0.85
N ALA A 16 -0.64 -20.52 0.48
CA ALA A 16 -1.49 -19.61 1.23
C ALA A 16 -0.93 -18.17 1.22
N GLY A 17 0.38 -18.03 1.41
CA GLY A 17 1.06 -16.72 1.37
C GLY A 17 0.95 -16.05 0.01
N GLU A 18 1.14 -16.80 -1.07
CA GLU A 18 1.00 -16.29 -2.44
C GLU A 18 -0.45 -15.87 -2.74
N LYS A 19 -1.44 -16.70 -2.37
CA LYS A 19 -2.87 -16.34 -2.51
C LYS A 19 -3.23 -15.06 -1.76
N LEU A 20 -2.72 -14.89 -0.55
CA LEU A 20 -2.92 -13.66 0.22
C LEU A 20 -2.28 -12.47 -0.49
N ALA A 21 -1.04 -12.59 -0.96
CA ALA A 21 -0.37 -11.52 -1.69
C ALA A 21 -1.14 -11.13 -2.97
N THR A 22 -1.63 -12.11 -3.75
CA THR A 22 -2.48 -11.85 -4.92
C THR A 22 -3.79 -11.16 -4.55
N ALA A 23 -4.45 -11.56 -3.46
CA ALA A 23 -5.69 -10.94 -3.01
C ALA A 23 -5.47 -9.49 -2.54
N GLU A 24 -4.40 -9.23 -1.80
CA GLU A 24 -4.02 -7.88 -1.35
C GLU A 24 -3.71 -6.97 -2.54
N GLN A 25 -2.98 -7.48 -3.54
CA GLN A 25 -2.70 -6.73 -4.77
C GLN A 25 -3.98 -6.43 -5.55
N ALA A 26 -4.87 -7.41 -5.73
CA ALA A 26 -6.14 -7.19 -6.42
C ALA A 26 -7.03 -6.15 -5.71
N ARG A 27 -7.01 -6.11 -4.37
CA ARG A 27 -7.74 -5.10 -3.59
C ARG A 27 -7.12 -3.71 -3.75
N LEU A 28 -5.78 -3.61 -3.78
CA LEU A 28 -5.08 -2.36 -4.09
C LEU A 28 -5.44 -1.87 -5.51
N ASP A 29 -5.37 -2.74 -6.52
CA ASP A 29 -5.70 -2.38 -7.91
C ASP A 29 -7.14 -1.87 -8.03
N ALA A 30 -8.09 -2.51 -7.32
CA ALA A 30 -9.48 -2.05 -7.26
C ALA A 30 -9.61 -0.67 -6.59
N CYS A 31 -8.85 -0.41 -5.51
CA CYS A 31 -8.80 0.92 -4.90
C CYS A 31 -8.25 1.96 -5.87
N LEU A 32 -7.13 1.67 -6.55
CA LEU A 32 -6.53 2.59 -7.53
C LEU A 32 -7.50 2.94 -8.66
N ALA A 33 -8.27 1.96 -9.14
CA ALA A 33 -9.32 2.19 -10.13
C ALA A 33 -10.45 3.07 -9.57
N ARG A 34 -10.84 2.87 -8.30
CA ARG A 34 -11.90 3.64 -7.64
C ARG A 34 -11.49 5.08 -7.37
N ILE A 35 -10.24 5.34 -7.01
CA ILE A 35 -9.71 6.70 -6.80
C ILE A 35 -9.99 7.61 -8.01
N GLN A 36 -9.94 7.06 -9.23
CA GLN A 36 -10.14 7.82 -10.46
C GLN A 36 -11.59 8.26 -10.70
N SER A 37 -12.58 7.62 -10.07
CA SER A 37 -13.99 7.90 -10.28
C SER A 37 -14.73 8.37 -9.03
N ASP A 38 -14.26 7.96 -7.84
CA ASP A 38 -14.91 8.13 -6.55
C ASP A 38 -13.86 8.07 -5.42
N PRO A 39 -13.00 9.12 -5.30
CA PRO A 39 -11.90 9.13 -4.35
C PRO A 39 -12.37 9.20 -2.89
N GLU A 40 -13.55 9.75 -2.61
CA GLU A 40 -14.13 9.80 -1.25
C GLU A 40 -14.45 8.39 -0.74
N ASN A 41 -15.19 7.59 -1.51
CA ASN A 41 -15.45 6.22 -1.07
C ASN A 41 -14.19 5.34 -1.15
N ALA A 42 -13.24 5.61 -2.06
CA ALA A 42 -11.96 4.90 -2.04
C ALA A 42 -11.17 5.16 -0.74
N TYR A 43 -11.23 6.38 -0.22
CA TYR A 43 -10.65 6.74 1.08
C TYR A 43 -11.32 5.95 2.22
N GLU A 44 -12.65 5.94 2.28
CA GLU A 44 -13.40 5.20 3.30
C GLU A 44 -13.18 3.68 3.22
N ASP A 45 -13.15 3.11 2.01
CA ASP A 45 -12.83 1.70 1.77
C ASP A 45 -11.39 1.38 2.22
N GLY A 46 -10.45 2.31 1.97
CA GLY A 46 -9.07 2.22 2.41
C GLY A 46 -8.95 2.22 3.94
N LEU A 47 -9.68 3.11 4.63
CA LEU A 47 -9.74 3.14 6.09
C LEU A 47 -10.34 1.86 6.65
N ALA A 48 -11.47 1.40 6.10
CA ALA A 48 -12.10 0.15 6.49
C ALA A 48 -11.14 -1.04 6.35
N TRP A 49 -10.43 -1.12 5.22
CA TRP A 49 -9.39 -2.13 5.01
C TRP A 49 -8.26 -2.01 6.03
N SER A 50 -7.83 -0.79 6.37
CA SER A 50 -6.83 -0.57 7.39
C SER A 50 -7.26 -1.09 8.78
N PHE A 51 -8.56 -1.06 9.10
CA PHE A 51 -9.06 -1.67 10.35
C PHE A 51 -9.01 -3.20 10.36
N GLU A 52 -8.98 -3.87 9.20
CA GLU A 52 -8.92 -5.34 9.11
C GLU A 52 -7.51 -5.90 9.40
N GLY A 53 -6.48 -5.06 9.38
CA GLY A 53 -5.11 -5.50 9.67
C GLY A 53 -4.01 -4.52 9.28
N ASN A 54 -4.37 -3.29 8.92
CA ASN A 54 -3.49 -2.17 8.61
C ASN A 54 -2.35 -2.54 7.65
N ARG A 55 -2.65 -3.31 6.61
CA ARG A 55 -1.67 -3.86 5.67
C ARG A 55 -1.15 -2.77 4.74
N PRO A 56 0.05 -2.90 4.12
CA PRO A 56 0.64 -1.86 3.29
C PRO A 56 -0.26 -1.35 2.15
N GLY A 57 -0.98 -2.24 1.48
CA GLY A 57 -1.92 -1.88 0.41
C GLY A 57 -3.06 -0.96 0.89
N ALA A 58 -3.60 -1.20 2.09
CA ALA A 58 -4.65 -0.36 2.68
C ALA A 58 -4.15 1.06 2.97
N ARG A 59 -2.94 1.16 3.53
CA ARG A 59 -2.30 2.44 3.84
C ARG A 59 -1.96 3.22 2.57
N GLN A 60 -1.46 2.52 1.53
CA GLN A 60 -1.20 3.13 0.23
C GLN A 60 -2.49 3.64 -0.42
N CYS A 61 -3.54 2.82 -0.46
CA CYS A 61 -4.86 3.19 -0.96
C CYS A 61 -5.39 4.46 -0.27
N THR A 62 -5.37 4.47 1.08
CA THR A 62 -5.82 5.62 1.89
C THR A 62 -5.03 6.89 1.57
N ALA A 63 -3.71 6.78 1.43
CA ALA A 63 -2.85 7.93 1.17
C ALA A 63 -3.04 8.50 -0.25
N LEU A 64 -3.18 7.64 -1.26
CA LEU A 64 -3.45 8.06 -2.64
C LEU A 64 -4.85 8.64 -2.80
N ALA A 65 -5.84 8.10 -2.08
CA ALA A 65 -7.18 8.69 -2.07
C ALA A 65 -7.17 10.09 -1.44
N LEU A 66 -6.39 10.32 -0.37
CA LEU A 66 -6.20 11.67 0.19
C LEU A 66 -5.58 12.64 -0.82
N ILE A 67 -4.56 12.19 -1.57
CA ILE A 67 -3.96 13.01 -2.64
C ILE A 67 -5.02 13.39 -3.67
N ALA A 68 -5.82 12.42 -4.14
CA ALA A 68 -6.89 12.68 -5.10
C ALA A 68 -8.01 13.58 -4.57
N LEU A 69 -8.22 13.63 -3.25
CA LEU A 69 -9.15 14.55 -2.58
C LEU A 69 -8.58 15.96 -2.38
N GLY A 70 -7.33 16.21 -2.79
CA GLY A 70 -6.66 17.50 -2.65
C GLY A 70 -5.89 17.68 -1.34
N HIS A 71 -5.87 16.66 -0.48
CA HIS A 71 -5.01 16.61 0.72
C HIS A 71 -3.62 16.09 0.34
N ILE A 72 -2.97 16.77 -0.62
CA ILE A 72 -1.81 16.27 -1.35
C ILE A 72 -0.62 16.04 -0.41
N GLU A 73 -0.23 17.04 0.39
CA GLU A 73 0.90 16.90 1.32
C GLU A 73 0.65 15.85 2.41
N ASP A 74 -0.57 15.80 2.98
CA ASP A 74 -0.93 14.83 4.01
C ASP A 74 -0.86 13.38 3.47
N GLY A 75 -1.35 13.17 2.25
CA GLY A 75 -1.24 11.87 1.60
C GLY A 75 0.21 11.51 1.23
N ALA A 76 1.01 12.48 0.78
CA ALA A 76 2.44 12.29 0.51
C ALA A 76 3.21 11.89 1.78
N ALA A 77 2.99 12.60 2.89
CA ALA A 77 3.60 12.28 4.18
C ALA A 77 3.27 10.85 4.64
N ARG A 78 2.02 10.42 4.47
CA ARG A 78 1.60 9.04 4.79
C ARG A 78 2.30 7.98 3.95
N LEU A 79 2.62 8.28 2.69
CA LEU A 79 3.38 7.37 1.83
C LEU A 79 4.86 7.29 2.27
N VAL A 80 5.46 8.40 2.70
CA VAL A 80 6.81 8.41 3.29
C VAL A 80 6.84 7.59 4.58
N ASP A 81 5.86 7.79 5.48
CA ASP A 81 5.74 7.00 6.70
C ASP A 81 5.60 5.51 6.40
N LEU A 82 4.79 5.17 5.39
CA LEU A 82 4.62 3.79 4.93
C LEU A 82 5.93 3.20 4.40
N ALA A 83 6.68 3.95 3.61
CA ALA A 83 7.98 3.53 3.09
C ALA A 83 9.01 3.26 4.18
N ASN A 84 8.90 3.94 5.32
CA ASN A 84 9.80 3.81 6.47
C ASN A 84 9.31 2.83 7.55
N ALA A 85 8.04 2.42 7.51
CA ALA A 85 7.46 1.50 8.49
C ALA A 85 8.16 0.14 8.49
N SER A 86 8.29 -0.51 9.65
CA SER A 86 8.92 -1.83 9.77
C SER A 86 8.20 -2.92 8.96
N ASP A 87 6.91 -2.74 8.72
CA ASP A 87 6.03 -3.63 7.97
C ASP A 87 5.65 -3.09 6.58
N GLY A 88 6.34 -2.04 6.08
CA GLY A 88 6.09 -1.38 4.79
C GLY A 88 6.36 -2.20 3.53
N GLY A 89 6.43 -3.53 3.62
CA GLY A 89 6.63 -4.40 2.46
C GLY A 89 8.06 -4.47 1.94
N THR A 90 8.20 -4.91 0.68
CA THR A 90 9.49 -5.13 0.00
C THR A 90 10.18 -3.82 -0.37
N MET A 91 11.44 -3.89 -0.80
CA MET A 91 12.17 -2.69 -1.23
C MET A 91 11.52 -2.04 -2.45
N GLU A 92 10.97 -2.84 -3.36
CA GLU A 92 10.28 -2.35 -4.56
C GLU A 92 9.01 -1.59 -4.18
N GLN A 93 8.25 -2.11 -3.21
CA GLN A 93 7.05 -1.43 -2.70
C GLN A 93 7.41 -0.10 -2.04
N ARG A 94 8.45 -0.09 -1.20
CA ARG A 94 8.94 1.14 -0.55
C ARG A 94 9.39 2.18 -1.56
N ALA A 95 10.16 1.77 -2.57
CA ALA A 95 10.57 2.66 -3.65
C ALA A 95 9.37 3.25 -4.40
N ALA A 96 8.34 2.44 -4.64
CA ALA A 96 7.11 2.92 -5.24
C ALA A 96 6.42 3.97 -4.36
N TYR A 97 6.33 3.75 -3.04
CA TYR A 97 5.69 4.72 -2.12
C TYR A 97 6.44 6.06 -2.11
N LEU A 98 7.77 6.02 -2.03
CA LEU A 98 8.62 7.22 -2.08
C LEU A 98 8.47 7.96 -3.41
N SER A 99 8.41 7.24 -4.53
CA SER A 99 8.16 7.84 -5.84
C SER A 99 6.78 8.50 -5.93
N GLN A 100 5.75 7.88 -5.35
CA GLN A 100 4.40 8.45 -5.30
C GLN A 100 4.37 9.70 -4.40
N ALA A 101 5.03 9.66 -3.24
CA ALA A 101 5.15 10.80 -2.33
C ALA A 101 5.90 11.98 -2.97
N GLY A 102 7.05 11.71 -3.60
CA GLY A 102 7.84 12.75 -4.27
C GLY A 102 7.06 13.45 -5.39
N ASN A 103 6.30 12.70 -6.20
CA ASN A 103 5.44 13.27 -7.22
C ASN A 103 4.33 14.15 -6.61
N ALA A 104 3.71 13.70 -5.52
CA ALA A 104 2.68 14.46 -4.81
C ALA A 104 3.25 15.75 -4.20
N TYR A 105 4.44 15.72 -3.59
CA TYR A 105 5.09 16.94 -3.09
C TYR A 105 5.45 17.92 -4.22
N ILE A 106 5.88 17.44 -5.39
CA ILE A 106 6.08 18.30 -6.57
C ILE A 106 4.76 18.94 -7.00
N GLU A 107 3.67 18.18 -7.03
CA GLU A 107 2.32 18.69 -7.35
C GLU A 107 1.86 19.76 -6.36
N ALA A 108 2.23 19.62 -5.08
CA ALA A 108 1.91 20.55 -4.01
C ALA A 108 2.84 21.78 -3.92
N ASP A 109 3.77 21.98 -4.88
CA ASP A 109 4.81 23.03 -4.83
C ASP A 109 5.67 22.97 -3.55
N ALA A 110 5.96 21.74 -3.09
CA ALA A 110 6.73 21.41 -1.89
C ALA A 110 8.07 20.70 -2.23
N PRO A 111 8.99 21.36 -2.98
CA PRO A 111 10.18 20.70 -3.52
C PRO A 111 11.19 20.25 -2.45
N ASP A 112 11.26 20.92 -1.30
CA ASP A 112 12.15 20.53 -0.20
C ASP A 112 11.70 19.19 0.39
N GLN A 113 10.39 19.02 0.63
CA GLN A 113 9.81 17.74 1.04
C GLN A 113 10.03 16.67 -0.03
N ALA A 114 9.81 16.99 -1.31
CA ALA A 114 10.03 16.06 -2.42
C ALA A 114 11.47 15.52 -2.48
N LEU A 115 12.47 16.36 -2.19
CA LEU A 115 13.88 15.97 -2.17
C LEU A 115 14.21 15.01 -1.02
N THR A 116 13.50 15.14 0.11
CA THR A 116 13.73 14.35 1.32
C THR A 116 12.76 13.19 1.50
N ALA A 117 11.82 13.02 0.56
CA ALA A 117 10.76 12.01 0.62
C ALA A 117 11.34 10.60 0.76
#